data_AF-A0A1Q5HUY4-F1
#
_entry.id   AF-A0A1Q5HUY4-F1
#
_cell.length_a   1.000
_cell.length_b   1.000
_cell.length_c   1.000
_cell.angle_alpha   90.00
_cell.angle_beta   90.00
_cell.angle_gamma   90.00
#
_symmetry.space_group_name_H-M   'P 1'
#
loop_
_entity.id
_entity.type
_entity.pdbx_description
1 polymer ?
#
loop_
_entity_poly.entity_id
_entity_poly.type
_entity_poly.pdbx_seq_one_letter_code
_entity_poly.pdbx_strand_id
1 'polypeptide(L)'
;MGRPEVEVDFTVPQRGELAFKLRSLRSTAGLTYTQLVEKTDRVFSASHYKRAASGKEVPSWNVVLAYAKGCVPLLTWGMVDDLFELHRAAEAAVNKADRDSRRSTIVPKPHLVQNTAGLGRAMRDAWARAGRPAMRTIARRSGVYVPHSTAHAIVSGTWGFVHTERAVVWPVSG
;
A
#
# COMPACT_ATOMS: atom_id res chain seq x y z
N MET A 1 33.24 4.04 18.17
CA MET A 1 32.37 5.10 17.61
C MET A 1 31.85 4.64 16.27
N GLY A 2 30.53 4.59 16.10
CA GLY A 2 29.91 4.06 14.88
C GLY A 2 29.78 5.13 13.79
N ARG A 3 29.84 4.69 12.54
CA ARG A 3 29.60 5.50 11.34
C ARG A 3 28.35 6.39 11.52
N PRO A 4 28.37 7.67 11.08
CA PRO A 4 27.20 8.53 11.09
C PRO A 4 26.01 7.84 10.43
N GLU A 5 24.84 7.96 11.06
CA GLU A 5 23.61 7.42 10.49
C GLU A 5 23.24 8.22 9.24
N VAL A 6 22.96 7.53 8.14
CA VAL A 6 22.52 8.15 6.87
C VAL A 6 21.23 8.93 7.13
N GLU A 7 21.07 10.09 6.49
CA GLU A 7 19.85 10.89 6.58
C GLU A 7 18.59 10.08 6.28
N VAL A 8 17.46 10.48 6.88
CA VAL A 8 16.16 9.85 6.64
C VAL A 8 15.69 10.22 5.23
N ASP A 9 15.19 9.24 4.48
CA ASP A 9 14.57 9.48 3.19
C ASP A 9 13.16 10.06 3.36
N PHE A 10 12.96 11.28 2.86
CA PHE A 10 11.68 12.01 2.87
C PHE A 10 10.99 12.08 1.50
N THR A 11 11.38 11.24 0.52
CA THR A 11 10.73 11.18 -0.81
C THR A 11 9.21 11.02 -0.70
N VAL A 12 8.74 10.25 0.30
CA VAL A 12 7.35 10.26 0.76
C VAL A 12 7.33 10.88 2.15
N PRO A 13 6.82 12.11 2.34
CA PRO A 13 6.96 12.85 3.61
C PRO A 13 6.48 12.08 4.83
N GLN A 14 5.30 11.44 4.76
CA GLN A 14 4.70 10.69 5.86
C GLN A 14 5.54 9.47 6.27
N ARG A 15 6.21 8.82 5.30
CA ARG A 15 7.14 7.72 5.56
C ARG A 15 8.40 8.22 6.25
N GLY A 16 8.91 9.37 5.81
CA GLY A 16 10.04 10.04 6.44
C GLY A 16 9.72 10.48 7.87
N GLU A 17 8.53 11.04 8.12
CA GLU A 17 8.05 11.43 9.45
C GLU A 17 7.99 10.25 10.42
N LEU A 18 7.45 9.10 9.98
CA LEU A 18 7.45 7.88 10.78
C LEU A 18 8.88 7.44 11.14
N ALA A 19 9.79 7.39 10.16
CA ALA A 19 11.17 7.00 10.38
C ALA A 19 11.91 7.99 11.31
N PHE A 20 11.66 9.28 11.13
CA PHE A 20 12.20 10.34 11.99
C PHE A 20 11.69 10.22 13.43
N LYS A 21 10.39 9.92 13.63
CA LYS A 21 9.82 9.66 14.96
C LYS A 21 10.49 8.47 15.62
N LEU A 22 10.70 7.36 14.90
CA LEU A 22 11.40 6.18 15.43
C LEU A 22 12.86 6.49 15.81
N ARG A 23 13.58 7.27 15.00
CA ARG A 23 14.93 7.73 15.36
C ARG A 23 14.92 8.61 16.59
N SER A 24 13.99 9.55 16.68
CA SER A 24 13.84 10.42 17.83
C SER A 24 13.61 9.62 19.11
N LEU A 25 12.72 8.61 19.09
CA LEU A 25 12.50 7.73 20.24
C LEU A 25 13.80 7.00 20.66
N ARG A 26 14.56 6.46 19.69
CA ARG A 26 15.83 5.79 19.98
C ARG A 26 16.88 6.73 20.56
N SER A 27 17.01 7.92 19.97
CA SER A 27 17.96 8.94 20.39
C SER A 27 17.65 9.44 21.80
N THR A 28 16.38 9.69 22.11
CA THR A 28 15.93 10.06 23.47
C THR A 28 16.21 8.94 24.47
N ALA A 29 16.04 7.68 24.07
CA ALA A 29 16.37 6.53 24.92
C ALA A 29 17.89 6.28 25.06
N GLY A 30 18.73 6.97 24.27
CA GLY A 30 20.18 6.78 24.27
C GLY A 30 20.63 5.40 23.77
N LEU A 31 19.79 4.69 23.00
CA LEU A 31 20.05 3.30 22.62
C LEU A 31 20.75 3.20 21.26
N THR A 32 21.71 2.29 21.17
CA THR A 32 22.19 1.78 19.88
C THR A 32 21.21 0.74 19.32
N TYR A 33 21.31 0.44 18.03
CA TYR A 33 20.51 -0.64 17.43
C TYR A 33 20.77 -2.00 18.08
N THR A 34 22.01 -2.30 18.46
CA THR A 34 22.35 -3.54 19.17
C THR A 34 21.67 -3.60 20.54
N GLN A 35 21.71 -2.51 21.31
CA GLN A 35 21.02 -2.46 22.61
C GLN A 35 19.50 -2.53 22.46
N LEU A 36 18.93 -1.97 21.40
CA LEU A 36 17.49 -2.08 21.12
C LEU A 36 17.09 -3.53 20.84
N VAL A 37 17.92 -4.28 20.09
CA VAL A 37 17.73 -5.72 19.85
C VAL A 37 17.73 -6.49 21.16
N GLU A 38 18.69 -6.24 22.06
CA GLU A 38 18.71 -6.89 23.37
C GLU A 38 17.49 -6.52 24.23
N LYS A 39 17.08 -5.26 24.24
CA LYS A 39 15.90 -4.79 25.01
C LYS A 39 14.56 -5.32 24.51
N THR A 40 14.53 -5.85 23.29
CA THR A 40 13.32 -6.39 22.66
C THR A 40 13.40 -7.91 22.55
N ASP A 41 14.19 -8.57 23.40
CA ASP A 41 14.40 -10.03 23.41
C ASP A 41 14.76 -10.60 22.04
N ARG A 42 15.46 -9.80 21.23
CA ARG A 42 15.87 -10.12 19.87
C ARG A 42 14.74 -10.51 18.92
N VAL A 43 13.51 -10.03 19.16
CA VAL A 43 12.36 -10.27 18.27
C VAL A 43 12.67 -9.85 16.83
N PHE A 44 13.43 -8.77 16.64
CA PHE A 44 13.96 -8.37 15.33
C PHE A 44 15.47 -8.10 15.39
N SER A 45 16.14 -8.24 14.25
CA SER A 45 17.56 -7.95 14.10
C SER A 45 17.85 -6.45 14.02
N ALA A 46 19.10 -6.05 14.28
CA ALA A 46 19.55 -4.66 14.14
C ALA A 46 19.33 -4.11 12.73
N SER A 47 19.40 -4.97 11.70
CA SER A 47 19.13 -4.59 10.31
C SER A 47 17.66 -4.25 10.07
N HIS A 48 16.71 -4.94 10.72
CA HIS A 48 15.29 -4.58 10.65
C HIS A 48 15.03 -3.21 11.27
N TYR A 49 15.57 -2.95 12.46
CA TYR A 49 15.40 -1.64 13.11
C TYR A 49 16.05 -0.50 12.33
N LYS A 50 17.25 -0.73 11.78
CA LYS A 50 17.92 0.25 10.92
C LYS A 50 17.12 0.56 9.65
N ARG A 51 16.50 -0.46 9.03
CA ARG A 51 15.63 -0.26 7.86
C ARG A 51 14.36 0.49 8.21
N ALA A 52 13.71 0.14 9.32
CA ALA A 52 12.52 0.83 9.82
C ALA A 52 12.77 2.33 10.05
N ALA A 53 13.97 2.67 10.54
CA ALA A 53 14.39 4.04 10.78
C ALA A 53 15.03 4.73 9.55
N SER A 54 15.05 4.10 8.37
CA SER A 54 15.70 4.68 7.19
C SER A 54 14.82 5.64 6.37
N GLY A 55 13.50 5.48 6.46
CA GLY A 55 12.56 6.20 5.60
C GLY A 55 12.49 5.68 4.16
N LYS A 56 13.12 4.54 3.84
CA LYS A 56 13.09 3.95 2.47
C LYS A 56 11.92 3.02 2.23
N GLU A 57 11.45 2.35 3.28
CA GLU A 57 10.31 1.43 3.25
C GLU A 57 9.42 1.70 4.47
N VAL A 58 8.12 1.40 4.37
CA VAL A 58 7.23 1.46 5.53
C VAL A 58 7.42 0.15 6.30
N PRO A 59 7.91 0.19 7.55
CA PRO A 59 8.05 -1.01 8.36
C PRO A 59 6.67 -1.61 8.69
N SER A 60 6.62 -2.90 9.00
CA SER A 60 5.38 -3.50 9.52
C SER A 60 5.03 -2.92 10.89
N TRP A 61 3.75 -2.91 11.23
CA TRP A 61 3.28 -2.41 12.52
C TRP A 61 3.96 -3.11 13.70
N ASN A 62 4.19 -4.43 13.60
CA ASN A 62 4.89 -5.20 14.64
C ASN A 62 6.32 -4.69 14.89
N VAL A 63 7.04 -4.29 13.83
CA VAL A 63 8.38 -3.71 13.95
C VAL A 63 8.31 -2.34 14.61
N VAL A 64 7.36 -1.49 14.22
CA VAL A 64 7.14 -0.15 14.81
C VAL A 64 6.86 -0.27 16.31
N LEU A 65 5.94 -1.17 16.68
CA LEU A 65 5.55 -1.37 18.07
C LEU A 65 6.69 -1.95 18.91
N ALA A 66 7.42 -2.95 18.42
CA ALA A 66 8.58 -3.51 19.11
C ALA A 66 9.68 -2.46 19.30
N TYR A 67 9.93 -1.64 18.27
CA TYR A 67 10.88 -0.54 18.33
C TYR A 67 10.49 0.46 19.43
N ALA A 68 9.23 0.91 19.42
CA ALA A 68 8.73 1.89 20.40
C ALA A 68 8.78 1.35 21.83
N LYS A 69 8.35 0.09 22.06
CA LYS A 69 8.42 -0.58 23.36
C LYS A 69 9.85 -0.71 23.88
N GLY A 70 10.80 -1.03 23.00
CA GLY A 70 12.22 -1.12 23.37
C GLY A 70 12.82 0.23 23.75
N CYS A 71 12.35 1.33 23.16
CA CYS A 71 12.84 2.67 23.47
C CYS A 71 12.12 3.31 24.67
N VAL A 72 10.82 3.04 24.84
CA VAL A 72 9.96 3.62 25.88
C VAL A 72 9.33 2.49 26.69
N PRO A 73 9.93 2.11 27.83
CA PRO A 73 9.41 1.02 28.67
C PRO A 73 8.00 1.28 29.19
N LEU A 74 7.66 2.54 29.44
CA LEU A 74 6.33 3.00 29.87
C LEU A 74 5.55 3.59 28.70
N LEU A 75 5.44 2.84 27.59
CA LEU A 75 4.70 3.27 26.41
C LEU A 75 3.20 3.35 26.75
N THR A 76 2.62 4.55 26.67
CA THR A 76 1.20 4.77 26.95
C THR A 76 0.33 4.46 25.74
N TRP A 77 -0.97 4.20 25.96
CA TRP A 77 -1.93 3.98 24.87
C TRP A 77 -1.98 5.14 23.87
N GLY A 78 -1.97 6.39 24.36
CA GLY A 78 -1.94 7.56 23.48
C GLY A 78 -0.70 7.61 22.57
N MET A 79 0.48 7.22 23.07
CA MET A 79 1.68 7.13 22.24
C MET A 79 1.59 6.01 21.19
N VAL A 80 0.93 4.91 21.52
CA VAL A 80 0.68 3.81 20.57
C VAL A 80 -0.27 4.27 19.47
N ASP A 81 -1.34 4.97 19.83
CA ASP A 81 -2.32 5.51 18.87
C ASP A 81 -1.67 6.54 17.93
N ASP A 82 -0.87 7.46 18.47
CA ASP A 82 -0.12 8.43 17.67
C ASP A 82 0.81 7.74 16.66
N LEU A 83 1.53 6.70 17.11
CA LEU A 83 2.40 5.90 16.23
C LEU A 83 1.61 5.12 15.19
N PHE A 84 0.43 4.62 15.56
CA PHE A 84 -0.44 3.89 14.66
C PHE A 84 -0.97 4.80 13.55
N GLU A 85 -1.39 6.02 13.88
CA GLU A 85 -1.84 6.98 12.90
C GLU A 85 -0.70 7.45 11.98
N LEU A 86 0.51 7.66 12.51
CA LEU A 86 1.69 7.92 11.67
C LEU A 86 2.00 6.75 10.73
N HIS A 87 1.93 5.51 11.23
CA HIS A 87 2.15 4.31 10.43
C HIS A 87 1.12 4.17 9.31
N ARG A 88 -0.17 4.32 9.66
CA ARG A 88 -1.28 4.30 8.71
C ARG A 88 -1.17 5.40 7.66
N ALA A 89 -0.78 6.62 8.05
CA ALA A 89 -0.55 7.72 7.14
C ALA A 89 0.59 7.42 6.16
N ALA A 90 1.70 6.84 6.65
CA ALA A 90 2.82 6.41 5.81
C ALA A 90 2.40 5.33 4.81
N GLU A 91 1.67 4.30 5.25
CA GLU A 91 1.13 3.27 4.35
C GLU A 91 0.19 3.86 3.30
N ALA A 92 -0.72 4.74 3.71
CA ALA A 92 -1.66 5.39 2.79
C ALA A 92 -0.94 6.24 1.75
N ALA A 93 0.08 7.00 2.16
CA ALA A 93 0.88 7.87 1.31
C ALA A 93 1.70 7.07 0.29
N VAL A 94 2.40 6.01 0.72
CA VAL A 94 3.14 5.13 -0.20
C VAL A 94 2.20 4.44 -1.17
N ASN A 95 1.09 3.88 -0.69
CA ASN A 95 0.08 3.27 -1.56
C ASN A 95 -0.53 4.27 -2.55
N LYS A 96 -0.64 5.55 -2.19
CA LYS A 96 -1.08 6.61 -3.10
C LYS A 96 0.01 6.89 -4.14
N ALA A 97 1.25 7.11 -3.72
CA ALA A 97 2.37 7.35 -4.61
C ALA A 97 2.55 6.21 -5.64
N ASP A 98 2.46 4.95 -5.21
CA ASP A 98 2.53 3.78 -6.09
C ASP A 98 1.35 3.69 -7.05
N ARG A 99 0.15 4.14 -6.63
CA ARG A 99 -1.01 4.22 -7.54
C ARG A 99 -0.80 5.31 -8.57
N ASP A 100 -0.30 6.47 -8.15
CA ASP A 100 -0.08 7.62 -9.02
C ASP A 100 1.07 7.38 -10.01
N SER A 101 2.13 6.66 -9.62
CA SER A 101 3.22 6.28 -10.53
C SER A 101 2.78 5.32 -11.64
N ARG A 102 1.78 4.48 -11.37
CA ARG A 102 1.18 3.55 -12.36
C ARG A 102 0.03 4.16 -13.17
N ARG A 103 -0.37 5.39 -12.82
CA ARG A 103 -1.54 6.05 -13.37
C ARG A 103 -1.30 6.46 -14.83
N SER A 104 -2.18 6.06 -15.73
CA SER A 104 -2.22 6.62 -17.09
C SER A 104 -2.86 8.01 -17.09
N THR A 105 -2.31 8.91 -17.90
CA THR A 105 -2.87 10.25 -18.16
C THR A 105 -4.03 10.20 -19.16
N ILE A 106 -4.19 9.10 -19.90
CA ILE A 106 -5.26 8.92 -20.88
C ILE A 106 -6.62 8.96 -20.18
N VAL A 107 -7.54 9.77 -20.72
CA VAL A 107 -8.94 9.84 -20.27
C VAL A 107 -9.77 8.96 -21.21
N PRO A 108 -10.44 7.91 -20.72
CA PRO A 108 -11.34 7.12 -21.55
C PRO A 108 -12.51 8.00 -22.02
N LYS A 109 -12.96 7.82 -23.27
CA LYS A 109 -14.10 8.54 -23.86
C LYS A 109 -15.24 7.56 -24.18
N PRO A 110 -16.10 7.21 -23.20
CA PRO A 110 -17.11 6.15 -23.38
C PRO A 110 -18.10 6.42 -24.51
N HIS A 111 -18.46 7.69 -24.75
CA HIS A 111 -19.38 8.10 -25.80
C HIS A 111 -18.84 7.90 -27.23
N LEU A 112 -17.53 7.63 -27.38
CA LEU A 112 -16.90 7.34 -28.67
C LEU A 112 -16.71 5.84 -28.92
N VAL A 113 -17.19 4.99 -28.02
CA VAL A 113 -17.09 3.54 -28.16
C VAL A 113 -18.14 3.05 -29.17
N GLN A 114 -17.68 2.63 -30.35
CA GLN A 114 -18.54 2.15 -31.44
C GLN A 114 -18.54 0.62 -31.58
N ASN A 115 -17.61 -0.08 -30.92
CA ASN A 115 -17.49 -1.54 -31.00
C ASN A 115 -16.82 -2.12 -29.74
N THR A 116 -16.83 -3.46 -29.64
CA THR A 116 -16.26 -4.21 -28.52
C THR A 116 -14.76 -3.96 -28.32
N ALA A 117 -14.00 -3.79 -29.41
CA ALA A 117 -12.58 -3.45 -29.33
C ALA A 117 -12.36 -2.06 -28.70
N GLY A 118 -13.18 -1.07 -29.07
CA GLY A 118 -13.20 0.27 -28.50
C GLY A 118 -13.58 0.26 -27.02
N LEU A 119 -14.54 -0.60 -26.63
CA LEU A 119 -14.91 -0.79 -25.23
C LEU A 119 -13.74 -1.36 -24.43
N GLY A 120 -13.11 -2.43 -24.91
CA GLY A 120 -11.94 -3.04 -24.27
C GLY A 120 -10.75 -2.08 -24.15
N ARG A 121 -10.58 -1.16 -25.11
CA ARG A 121 -9.59 -0.07 -25.01
C ARG A 121 -9.97 0.94 -23.92
N ALA A 122 -11.20 1.43 -23.92
CA ALA A 122 -11.67 2.39 -22.93
C ALA A 122 -11.60 1.84 -21.50
N MET A 123 -11.90 0.55 -21.29
CA MET A 123 -11.77 -0.11 -19.98
C MET A 123 -10.31 -0.24 -19.52
N ARG A 124 -9.39 -0.56 -20.43
CA ARG A 124 -7.94 -0.55 -20.16
C ARG A 124 -7.44 0.82 -19.75
N ASP A 125 -7.84 1.84 -20.48
CA ASP A 125 -7.47 3.22 -20.20
C ASP A 125 -8.05 3.67 -18.85
N ALA A 126 -9.30 3.30 -18.53
CA ALA A 126 -9.91 3.53 -17.22
C ALA A 126 -9.16 2.82 -16.08
N TRP A 127 -8.82 1.54 -16.23
CA TRP A 127 -8.07 0.78 -15.24
C TRP A 127 -6.66 1.35 -15.01
N ALA A 128 -5.97 1.71 -16.09
CA ALA A 128 -4.66 2.35 -16.02
C ALA A 128 -4.76 3.72 -15.35
N ARG A 129 -5.78 4.52 -15.67
CA ARG A 129 -6.06 5.81 -15.01
C ARG A 129 -6.44 5.67 -13.55
N ALA A 130 -6.96 4.52 -13.12
CA ALA A 130 -7.23 4.22 -11.72
C ALA A 130 -5.97 3.80 -10.92
N GLY A 131 -4.78 3.80 -11.54
CA GLY A 131 -3.53 3.38 -10.91
C GLY A 131 -3.32 1.86 -10.92
N ARG A 132 -3.97 1.16 -11.88
CA ARG A 132 -3.85 -0.29 -12.10
C ARG A 132 -4.10 -1.12 -10.84
N PRO A 133 -5.25 -0.94 -10.15
CA PRO A 133 -5.56 -1.72 -8.95
C PRO A 133 -5.59 -3.22 -9.23
N ALA A 134 -5.16 -4.02 -8.26
CA ALA A 134 -5.24 -5.48 -8.33
C ALA A 134 -6.70 -5.95 -8.40
N MET A 135 -6.97 -7.11 -9.04
CA MET A 135 -8.33 -7.60 -9.27
C MET A 135 -9.14 -7.77 -7.97
N ARG A 136 -8.53 -8.27 -6.89
CA ARG A 136 -9.16 -8.35 -5.56
C ARG A 136 -9.64 -6.98 -5.05
N THR A 137 -8.92 -5.91 -5.36
CA THR A 137 -9.33 -4.54 -5.02
C THR A 137 -10.52 -4.08 -5.85
N ILE A 138 -10.56 -4.44 -7.13
CA ILE A 138 -11.70 -4.14 -8.02
C ILE A 138 -12.95 -4.87 -7.51
N ALA A 139 -12.86 -6.18 -7.25
CA ALA A 139 -13.98 -6.98 -6.74
C ALA A 139 -14.52 -6.47 -5.39
N ARG A 140 -13.62 -6.06 -4.48
CA ARG A 140 -14.02 -5.45 -3.20
C ARG A 140 -14.73 -4.11 -3.39
N ARG A 141 -14.33 -3.32 -4.40
CA ARG A 141 -14.91 -1.98 -4.67
C ARG A 141 -16.19 -2.04 -5.50
N SER A 142 -16.37 -3.06 -6.33
CA SER A 142 -17.57 -3.21 -7.16
C SER A 142 -18.82 -3.53 -6.35
N GLY A 143 -18.69 -4.02 -5.11
CA GLY A 143 -19.82 -4.46 -4.29
C GLY A 143 -20.48 -5.76 -4.80
N VAL A 144 -20.07 -6.25 -5.97
CA VAL A 144 -20.50 -7.50 -6.60
C VAL A 144 -19.28 -8.41 -6.80
N TYR A 145 -19.47 -9.72 -6.62
CA TYR A 145 -18.44 -10.70 -6.92
C TYR A 145 -18.16 -10.72 -8.42
N VAL A 146 -16.94 -10.37 -8.81
CA VAL A 146 -16.45 -10.49 -10.19
C VAL A 146 -15.42 -11.61 -10.22
N PRO A 147 -15.67 -12.74 -10.92
CA PRO A 147 -14.68 -13.79 -11.09
C PRO A 147 -13.38 -13.23 -11.66
N HIS A 148 -12.25 -13.80 -11.24
CA HIS A 148 -10.92 -13.31 -11.66
C HIS A 148 -10.75 -13.34 -13.19
N SER A 149 -11.30 -14.36 -13.86
CA SER A 149 -11.33 -14.48 -15.32
C SER A 149 -12.15 -13.37 -15.98
N THR A 150 -13.32 -13.03 -15.43
CA THR A 150 -14.17 -11.95 -15.91
C THR A 150 -13.50 -10.58 -15.72
N ALA A 151 -12.89 -10.34 -14.56
CA ALA A 151 -12.14 -9.10 -14.31
C ALA A 151 -10.93 -8.96 -15.24
N HIS A 152 -10.22 -10.08 -15.49
CA HIS A 152 -9.14 -10.11 -16.46
C HIS A 152 -9.63 -9.85 -17.89
N ALA A 153 -10.74 -10.44 -18.33
CA ALA A 153 -11.33 -10.23 -19.66
C ALA A 153 -11.77 -8.77 -19.86
N ILE A 154 -12.38 -8.18 -18.83
CA ILE A 154 -12.73 -6.74 -18.76
C ILE A 154 -11.48 -5.87 -18.98
N VAL A 155 -10.39 -6.17 -18.29
CA VAL A 155 -9.15 -5.39 -18.32
C VAL A 155 -8.29 -5.70 -19.54
N SER A 156 -8.41 -6.85 -20.19
CA SER A 156 -7.61 -7.21 -21.38
C SER A 156 -8.33 -6.95 -22.70
N GLY A 157 -9.66 -6.76 -22.67
CA GLY A 157 -10.47 -6.57 -23.86
C GLY A 157 -10.69 -7.86 -24.66
N THR A 158 -10.32 -9.02 -24.12
CA THR A 158 -10.59 -10.33 -24.72
C THR A 158 -12.03 -10.75 -24.42
N TRP A 159 -12.97 -10.09 -25.09
CA TRP A 159 -14.36 -10.52 -25.13
C TRP A 159 -14.55 -11.39 -26.37
N GLY A 160 -14.15 -12.66 -26.24
CA GLY A 160 -14.23 -13.64 -27.32
C GLY A 160 -13.75 -14.99 -26.81
N PHE A 161 -14.66 -15.95 -26.74
CA PHE A 161 -14.46 -17.36 -26.36
C PHE A 161 -14.22 -17.63 -24.87
N VAL A 162 -15.24 -17.37 -24.04
CA VAL A 162 -15.57 -18.33 -22.98
C VAL A 162 -16.90 -18.95 -23.39
N HIS A 163 -16.83 -20.17 -23.91
CA HIS A 163 -18.00 -21.04 -24.03
C HIS A 163 -18.48 -21.34 -22.61
N THR A 164 -19.39 -20.53 -22.10
CA THR A 164 -20.27 -20.93 -21.01
C THR A 164 -21.69 -20.81 -21.53
N GLU A 165 -22.18 -21.90 -22.07
CA GLU A 165 -23.61 -22.20 -22.09
C GLU A 165 -24.12 -22.05 -20.65
N ARG A 166 -24.69 -20.88 -20.36
CA ARG A 166 -25.80 -20.73 -19.42
C ARG A 166 -26.43 -19.39 -19.74
N ALA A 167 -27.48 -19.48 -20.54
CA ALA A 167 -28.40 -18.40 -20.82
C ALA A 167 -28.87 -17.76 -19.50
N VAL A 168 -28.47 -16.52 -19.27
CA VAL A 168 -29.19 -15.64 -18.35
C VAL A 168 -30.19 -14.89 -19.22
N VAL A 169 -31.41 -15.39 -19.22
CA VAL A 169 -32.58 -14.68 -19.75
C VAL A 169 -32.79 -13.45 -18.88
N TRP A 170 -32.68 -12.26 -19.47
CA TRP A 170 -33.14 -11.03 -18.83
C TRP A 170 -34.65 -10.91 -19.04
N PRO A 171 -35.48 -10.81 -17.99
CA PRO A 171 -36.89 -10.51 -18.17
C PRO A 171 -37.03 -9.05 -18.60
N VAL A 172 -37.61 -8.86 -19.78
CA VAL A 172 -38.09 -7.55 -20.23
C VAL A 172 -39.47 -7.37 -19.58
N SER A 173 -39.57 -6.45 -18.62
CA SER A 173 -40.87 -6.03 -18.07
C SER A 173 -41.53 -5.07 -19.06
N GLY A 174 -42.65 -5.50 -19.63
CA GLY A 174 -43.67 -4.62 -20.21
C GLY A 174 -44.66 -4.16 -19.15
#